data_AF-A0AA85ET42-F1
#
_entry.id   AF-A0AA85ET42-F1
#
_cell.length_a   1.000
_cell.length_b   1.000
_cell.length_c   1.000
_cell.angle_alpha   90.00
_cell.angle_beta   90.00
_cell.angle_gamma   90.00
#
_symmetry.space_group_name_H-M   'P 1'
#
loop_
_entity.id
_entity.type
_entity.pdbx_description
1 polymer ?
#
loop_
_entity_poly.entity_id
_entity_poly.type
_entity_poly.pdbx_seq_one_letter_code
_entity_poly.pdbx_strand_id
1 'polypeptide(L)'
;MALGCGYKCLQCLLIIFNCGAFICGLGLIVVGALGLHSVVNHWREIEPPLQSLIIFIIVLGCFLLVLGALGMFGACTKNVCLLTTYCILLSILIVAEIAAGIFAIVEKPKVKKHVTDALRKFVHEYYRDKYFKKVIDEIQQKLQCCGADSSADYGVPPPESCTKDGKLFEELRNQNESLLPDMFNYHLLDAV
;
A
#
# COMPACT_ATOMS: atom_id res chain seq x y z
N MET A 1 39.33 4.47 20.10
CA MET A 1 38.41 3.37 20.44
C MET A 1 36.95 3.65 20.07
N ALA A 2 36.50 4.91 19.92
CA ALA A 2 35.13 5.25 19.50
C ALA A 2 34.78 4.84 18.05
N LEU A 3 35.76 4.87 17.13
CA LEU A 3 35.57 4.48 15.73
C LEU A 3 35.12 3.01 15.57
N GLY A 4 35.47 2.15 16.55
CA GLY A 4 35.17 0.72 16.50
C GLY A 4 33.77 0.32 16.95
N CYS A 5 33.10 1.17 17.74
CA CYS A 5 31.76 0.91 18.23
C CYS A 5 30.69 1.35 17.22
N GLY A 6 30.92 2.50 16.56
CA GLY A 6 29.99 3.06 15.57
C GLY A 6 29.75 2.15 14.37
N TYR A 7 30.81 1.57 13.78
CA TYR A 7 30.63 0.69 12.62
C TYR A 7 29.89 -0.61 12.97
N LYS A 8 30.11 -1.15 14.17
CA LYS A 8 29.40 -2.35 14.66
C LYS A 8 27.93 -2.07 14.89
N CYS A 9 27.61 -0.91 15.48
CA CYS A 9 26.23 -0.47 15.66
C CYS A 9 25.52 -0.32 14.32
N LEU A 10 26.14 0.39 13.36
CA LEU A 10 25.59 0.56 12.01
C LEU A 10 25.38 -0.79 11.29
N GLN A 11 26.35 -1.70 11.41
CA GLN A 11 26.25 -3.04 10.83
C GLN A 11 25.09 -3.84 11.45
N CYS A 12 24.93 -3.81 12.77
CA CYS A 12 23.81 -4.46 13.44
C CYS A 12 22.45 -3.87 13.01
N LEU A 13 22.33 -2.54 12.94
CA LEU A 13 21.12 -1.87 12.47
C LEU A 13 20.77 -2.27 11.04
N LEU A 14 21.76 -2.29 10.14
CA LEU A 14 21.57 -2.67 8.75
C LEU A 14 21.11 -4.13 8.63
N ILE A 15 21.68 -5.04 9.43
CA ILE A 15 21.27 -6.45 9.47
C ILE A 15 19.82 -6.56 9.96
N ILE A 16 19.48 -5.96 11.11
CA ILE A 16 18.13 -6.06 11.70
C ILE A 16 17.06 -5.52 10.74
N PHE A 17 17.32 -4.34 10.15
CA PHE A 17 16.41 -3.73 9.19
C PHE A 17 16.20 -4.61 7.95
N ASN A 18 17.28 -5.15 7.38
CA ASN A 18 17.19 -6.02 6.21
C ASN A 18 16.59 -7.40 6.52
N CYS A 19 16.77 -7.94 7.72
CA CYS A 19 16.05 -9.12 8.19
C CYS A 19 14.53 -8.86 8.21
N GLY A 20 14.12 -7.69 8.71
CA GLY A 20 12.72 -7.26 8.69
C GLY A 20 12.18 -7.18 7.26
N ALA A 21 12.91 -6.51 6.36
CA ALA A 21 12.55 -6.40 4.95
C ALA A 21 12.43 -7.78 4.27
N PHE A 22 13.35 -8.71 4.56
CA PHE A 22 13.32 -10.07 4.04
C PHE A 22 12.08 -10.85 4.50
N ILE A 23 11.76 -10.80 5.80
CA ILE A 23 10.57 -11.46 6.36
C ILE A 23 9.29 -10.83 5.80
N CYS A 24 9.23 -9.50 5.68
CA CYS A 24 8.11 -8.80 5.05
C CYS A 24 7.94 -9.22 3.58
N GLY A 25 9.04 -9.31 2.82
CA GLY A 25 9.02 -9.78 1.43
C GLY A 25 8.45 -11.19 1.31
N LEU A 26 8.87 -12.11 2.16
CA LEU A 26 8.28 -13.46 2.24
C LEU A 26 6.79 -13.43 2.56
N GLY A 27 6.38 -12.60 3.53
CA GLY A 27 4.96 -12.43 3.89
C GLY A 27 4.12 -11.94 2.72
N LEU A 28 4.60 -10.94 1.98
CA LEU A 28 3.90 -10.41 0.81
C LEU A 28 3.77 -11.44 -0.31
N ILE A 29 4.81 -12.26 -0.55
CA ILE A 29 4.75 -13.34 -1.54
C ILE A 29 3.71 -14.38 -1.13
N VAL A 30 3.69 -14.81 0.14
CA VAL A 30 2.72 -15.80 0.64
C VAL A 30 1.30 -15.26 0.52
N VAL A 31 1.05 -14.05 1.03
CA VAL A 31 -0.29 -13.42 0.96
C VAL A 31 -0.72 -13.22 -0.49
N GLY A 32 0.18 -12.74 -1.35
CA GLY A 32 -0.10 -12.54 -2.77
C GLY A 32 -0.40 -13.84 -3.49
N ALA A 33 0.37 -14.91 -3.25
CA ALA A 33 0.14 -16.22 -3.86
C ALA A 33 -1.18 -16.85 -3.41
N LEU A 34 -1.51 -16.77 -2.12
CA LEU A 34 -2.80 -17.22 -1.59
C LEU A 34 -3.97 -16.40 -2.16
N GLY A 35 -3.78 -15.09 -2.32
CA GLY A 35 -4.74 -14.19 -2.95
C GLY A 35 -4.98 -14.55 -4.42
N LEU A 36 -3.90 -14.77 -5.17
CA LEU A 36 -3.98 -15.15 -6.59
C LEU A 36 -4.68 -16.49 -6.77
N HIS A 37 -4.33 -17.49 -5.94
CA HIS A 37 -4.98 -18.80 -5.97
C HIS A 37 -6.49 -18.71 -5.68
N SER A 38 -6.89 -17.86 -4.73
CA SER A 38 -8.30 -17.66 -4.39
C SER A 38 -9.06 -16.99 -5.54
N VAL A 39 -8.48 -15.95 -6.15
CA VAL A 39 -9.07 -15.22 -7.29
C VAL A 39 -9.21 -16.13 -8.51
N VAL A 40 -8.17 -16.85 -8.91
CA VAL A 40 -8.19 -17.71 -10.10
C VAL A 40 -9.22 -18.84 -9.96
N ASN A 41 -9.37 -19.41 -8.77
CA ASN A 41 -10.22 -20.60 -8.58
C ASN A 41 -11.70 -20.28 -8.32
N HIS A 42 -12.01 -19.18 -7.64
CA HIS A 42 -13.40 -18.84 -7.30
C HIS A 42 -14.01 -17.79 -8.24
N TRP A 43 -13.16 -17.01 -8.92
CA TRP A 43 -13.58 -15.77 -9.56
C TRP A 43 -12.98 -15.63 -10.96
N ARG A 44 -13.29 -16.60 -11.85
CA ARG A 44 -12.83 -16.57 -13.25
C ARG A 44 -13.35 -15.37 -14.06
N GLU A 45 -14.34 -14.65 -13.53
CA GLU A 45 -14.92 -13.44 -14.14
C GLU A 45 -14.42 -12.12 -13.52
N ILE A 46 -13.48 -12.17 -12.55
CA ILE A 46 -12.89 -10.92 -12.05
C ILE A 46 -12.06 -10.29 -13.15
N GLU A 47 -12.43 -9.05 -13.46
CA GLU A 47 -11.77 -8.19 -14.44
C GLU A 47 -10.28 -7.98 -14.10
N PRO A 48 -9.45 -7.61 -15.10
CA PRO A 48 -7.99 -7.48 -14.98
C PRO A 48 -7.40 -6.64 -13.82
N PRO A 49 -8.06 -5.61 -13.22
CA PRO A 49 -7.36 -4.74 -12.25
C PRO A 49 -7.00 -5.42 -10.92
N LEU A 50 -7.82 -6.31 -10.36
CA LEU A 50 -7.49 -6.99 -9.09
C LEU A 50 -6.30 -7.92 -9.28
N GLN A 51 -6.32 -8.71 -10.35
CA GLN A 51 -5.24 -9.63 -10.67
C GLN A 51 -3.93 -8.87 -10.86
N SER A 52 -3.96 -7.72 -11.54
CA SER A 52 -2.79 -6.86 -11.71
C SER A 52 -2.23 -6.36 -10.38
N LEU A 53 -3.10 -5.98 -9.43
CA LEU A 53 -2.69 -5.53 -8.10
C LEU A 53 -2.04 -6.67 -7.29
N ILE A 54 -2.62 -7.87 -7.31
CA ILE A 54 -2.06 -9.04 -6.60
C ILE A 54 -0.70 -9.43 -7.18
N ILE A 55 -0.58 -9.45 -8.51
CA ILE A 55 0.70 -9.71 -9.18
C ILE A 55 1.73 -8.65 -8.79
N PHE A 56 1.35 -7.38 -8.74
CA PHE A 56 2.24 -6.30 -8.28
C PHE A 56 2.73 -6.53 -6.85
N ILE A 57 1.87 -6.94 -5.92
CA ILE A 57 2.24 -7.27 -4.53
C ILE A 57 3.28 -8.41 -4.48
N ILE A 58 3.09 -9.46 -5.30
CA ILE A 58 4.05 -10.59 -5.37
C ILE A 58 5.41 -10.10 -5.91
N VAL A 59 5.40 -9.33 -6.99
CA VAL A 59 6.63 -8.78 -7.59
C VAL A 59 7.38 -7.89 -6.60
N LEU A 60 6.65 -7.02 -5.89
CA LEU A 60 7.21 -6.18 -4.82
C LEU A 60 7.78 -7.02 -3.68
N GLY A 61 7.10 -8.10 -3.28
CA GLY A 61 7.58 -9.05 -2.28
C GLY A 61 8.88 -9.73 -2.69
N CYS A 62 8.98 -10.21 -3.92
CA CYS A 62 10.21 -10.78 -4.49
C CYS A 62 11.35 -9.76 -4.48
N PHE A 63 11.05 -8.52 -4.85
CA PHE A 63 12.01 -7.43 -4.85
C PHE A 63 12.56 -7.14 -3.43
N LEU A 64 11.67 -7.02 -2.44
CA LEU A 64 12.05 -6.83 -1.04
C LEU A 64 12.84 -8.02 -0.47
N LEU A 65 12.52 -9.24 -0.88
CA LEU A 65 13.26 -10.43 -0.49
C LEU A 65 14.69 -10.39 -1.03
N VAL A 66 14.88 -10.06 -2.30
CA VAL A 66 16.21 -9.93 -2.93
C VAL A 66 17.01 -8.80 -2.26
N LEU A 67 16.41 -7.63 -2.05
CA LEU A 67 17.08 -6.52 -1.37
C LEU A 67 17.47 -6.88 0.07
N GLY A 68 16.56 -7.48 0.83
CA GLY A 68 16.81 -7.90 2.20
C GLY A 68 17.92 -8.96 2.27
N ALA A 69 17.92 -9.92 1.35
CA ALA A 69 18.98 -10.91 1.23
C ALA A 69 20.33 -10.25 0.93
N LEU A 70 20.40 -9.38 -0.09
CA LEU A 70 21.63 -8.67 -0.46
C LEU A 70 22.14 -7.79 0.69
N GLY A 71 21.26 -7.10 1.41
CA GLY A 71 21.61 -6.28 2.57
C GLY A 71 22.15 -7.11 3.73
N MET A 72 21.49 -8.23 4.08
CA MET A 72 21.97 -9.15 5.11
C MET A 72 23.32 -9.80 4.72
N PHE A 73 23.42 -10.37 3.53
CA PHE A 73 24.65 -11.04 3.08
C PHE A 73 25.80 -10.05 2.90
N GLY A 74 25.54 -8.85 2.36
CA GLY A 74 26.54 -7.79 2.22
C GLY A 74 27.10 -7.33 3.57
N ALA A 75 26.23 -7.20 4.58
CA ALA A 75 26.64 -6.85 5.94
C ALA A 75 27.42 -7.98 6.64
N CYS A 76 27.02 -9.24 6.46
CA CYS A 76 27.67 -10.39 7.10
C CYS A 76 29.02 -10.75 6.48
N THR A 77 29.12 -10.73 5.15
CA THR A 77 30.32 -11.16 4.43
C THR A 77 31.43 -10.12 4.40
N LYS A 78 31.16 -8.88 4.87
CA LYS A 78 32.07 -7.72 4.74
C LYS A 78 32.58 -7.52 3.31
N ASN A 79 31.85 -8.04 2.32
CA ASN A 79 32.23 -7.93 0.92
C ASN A 79 31.76 -6.57 0.39
N VAL A 80 32.74 -5.69 0.15
CA VAL A 80 32.50 -4.33 -0.33
C VAL A 80 31.70 -4.34 -1.65
N CYS A 81 31.94 -5.29 -2.54
CA CYS A 81 31.23 -5.38 -3.82
C CYS A 81 29.71 -5.64 -3.62
N LEU A 82 29.34 -6.53 -2.70
CA LEU A 82 27.93 -6.79 -2.39
C LEU A 82 27.27 -5.57 -1.74
N LEU A 83 27.95 -4.93 -0.80
CA LEU A 83 27.43 -3.74 -0.11
C LEU A 83 27.31 -2.55 -1.08
N THR A 84 28.29 -2.35 -1.97
CA THR A 84 28.24 -1.33 -3.02
C THR A 84 27.08 -1.59 -3.99
N THR A 85 26.86 -2.84 -4.40
CA THR A 85 25.73 -3.20 -5.27
C THR A 85 24.39 -2.90 -4.59
N TYR A 86 24.26 -3.24 -3.30
CA TYR A 86 23.09 -2.89 -2.50
C TYR A 86 22.86 -1.37 -2.46
N CYS A 87 23.89 -0.56 -2.20
CA CYS A 87 23.78 0.89 -2.21
C CYS A 87 23.39 1.47 -3.58
N ILE A 88 23.91 0.91 -4.68
CA ILE A 88 23.54 1.33 -6.04
C ILE A 88 22.07 1.01 -6.31
N LEU A 89 21.61 -0.21 -5.97
CA LEU A 89 20.21 -0.60 -6.13
C LEU A 89 19.27 0.30 -5.31
N LEU A 90 19.61 0.61 -4.06
CA LEU A 90 18.85 1.55 -3.24
C LEU A 90 18.80 2.95 -3.86
N SER A 91 19.91 3.41 -4.42
CA SER A 91 19.97 4.73 -5.04
C SER A 91 19.05 4.82 -6.27
N ILE A 92 19.03 3.76 -7.09
CA ILE A 92 18.11 3.64 -8.23
C ILE A 92 16.66 3.64 -7.75
N LEU A 93 16.36 2.95 -6.64
CA LEU A 93 15.00 2.93 -6.09
C LEU A 93 14.53 4.30 -5.62
N ILE A 94 15.37 5.05 -4.93
CA ILE A 94 15.02 6.39 -4.47
C ILE A 94 14.65 7.27 -5.67
N VAL A 95 15.41 7.20 -6.76
CA VAL A 95 15.09 7.93 -8.00
C VAL A 95 13.78 7.44 -8.60
N ALA A 96 13.54 6.13 -8.63
CA ALA A 96 12.29 5.56 -9.14
C ALA A 96 11.07 5.95 -8.29
N GLU A 97 11.19 5.98 -6.95
CA GLU A 97 10.13 6.41 -6.04
C GLU A 97 9.79 7.89 -6.22
N ILE A 98 10.80 8.75 -6.41
CA ILE A 98 10.60 10.17 -6.70
C ILE A 98 9.85 10.33 -8.04
N ALA A 99 10.28 9.60 -9.09
CA ALA A 99 9.63 9.64 -10.39
C ALA A 99 8.18 9.12 -10.32
N ALA A 100 7.94 8.02 -9.61
CA ALA A 100 6.61 7.47 -9.38
C ALA A 100 5.71 8.44 -8.59
N GLY A 101 6.25 9.13 -7.58
CA GLY A 101 5.55 10.14 -6.80
C GLY A 101 5.12 11.34 -7.64
N ILE A 102 6.02 11.85 -8.49
CA ILE A 102 5.69 12.92 -9.45
C ILE A 102 4.61 12.44 -10.42
N PHE A 103 4.75 11.24 -10.99
CA PHE A 103 3.77 10.67 -11.91
C PHE A 103 2.39 10.54 -11.25
N ALA A 104 2.34 10.06 -10.00
CA ALA A 104 1.10 9.94 -9.24
C ALA A 104 0.41 11.29 -8.99
N ILE A 105 1.18 12.38 -8.87
CA ILE A 105 0.64 13.74 -8.70
C ILE A 105 0.13 14.32 -10.03
N VAL A 106 0.88 14.14 -11.11
CA VAL A 106 0.51 14.66 -12.44
C VAL A 106 -0.75 13.98 -12.97
N GLU A 107 -0.85 12.66 -12.78
CA GLU A 107 -1.96 11.85 -13.30
C GLU A 107 -3.02 11.52 -12.25
N LYS A 108 -3.14 12.34 -11.19
CA LYS A 108 -4.16 12.20 -10.13
C LYS A 108 -5.56 11.84 -10.64
N PRO A 109 -6.14 12.54 -11.64
CA PRO A 109 -7.50 12.22 -12.08
C PRO A 109 -7.59 10.83 -12.73
N LYS A 110 -6.57 10.40 -13.48
CA LYS A 110 -6.54 9.07 -14.10
C LYS A 110 -6.35 7.99 -13.04
N VAL A 111 -5.42 8.18 -12.10
CA VAL A 111 -5.20 7.25 -10.97
C VAL A 111 -6.46 7.11 -10.14
N LYS A 112 -7.13 8.21 -9.79
CA LYS A 112 -8.41 8.19 -9.06
C LYS A 112 -9.45 7.36 -9.81
N LYS A 113 -9.61 7.61 -11.12
CA LYS A 113 -10.56 6.86 -11.94
C LYS A 113 -10.25 5.36 -11.94
N HIS A 114 -9.01 4.97 -12.16
CA HIS A 114 -8.62 3.55 -12.15
C HIS A 114 -8.86 2.87 -10.80
N VAL A 115 -8.58 3.56 -9.69
CA VAL A 115 -8.82 3.04 -8.34
C VAL A 115 -10.32 2.94 -8.07
N THR A 116 -11.11 3.95 -8.41
CA THR A 116 -12.57 3.93 -8.26
C THR A 116 -13.21 2.83 -9.10
N ASP A 117 -12.80 2.68 -10.37
CA ASP A 117 -13.29 1.63 -11.26
C ASP A 117 -12.97 0.22 -10.70
N ALA A 118 -11.78 0.04 -10.12
CA ALA A 118 -11.42 -1.21 -9.44
C ALA A 118 -12.26 -1.44 -8.18
N LEU A 119 -12.47 -0.39 -7.37
CA LEU A 119 -13.25 -0.47 -6.13
C LEU A 119 -14.73 -0.76 -6.41
N ARG A 120 -15.30 -0.19 -7.46
CA ARG A 120 -16.69 -0.44 -7.88
C ARG A 120 -16.95 -1.92 -8.16
N LYS A 121 -15.96 -2.61 -8.72
CA LYS A 121 -16.02 -4.06 -8.98
C LYS A 121 -15.99 -4.86 -7.68
N PHE A 122 -15.18 -4.47 -6.70
CA PHE A 122 -15.17 -5.14 -5.38
C PHE A 122 -16.48 -4.92 -4.62
N VAL A 123 -17.03 -3.72 -4.67
CA VAL A 123 -18.32 -3.39 -4.07
C VAL A 123 -19.45 -4.21 -4.71
N HIS A 124 -19.40 -4.43 -6.02
CA HIS A 124 -20.40 -5.27 -6.70
C HIS A 124 -20.38 -6.73 -6.22
N GLU A 125 -19.21 -7.27 -5.88
CA GLU A 125 -19.06 -8.64 -5.40
C GLU A 125 -19.23 -8.79 -3.87
N TYR A 126 -19.48 -7.67 -3.17
CA TYR A 126 -19.56 -7.60 -1.71
C TYR A 126 -20.53 -8.60 -1.09
N TYR A 127 -21.73 -8.76 -1.67
CA TYR A 127 -22.74 -9.69 -1.15
C TYR A 127 -22.56 -11.14 -1.63
N ARG A 128 -21.68 -11.38 -2.63
CA ARG A 128 -21.48 -12.70 -3.22
C ARG A 128 -20.29 -13.44 -2.63
N ASP A 129 -19.25 -12.74 -2.19
CA ASP A 129 -18.12 -13.34 -1.49
C ASP A 129 -17.97 -12.86 -0.04
N LYS A 130 -17.86 -13.82 0.89
CA LYS A 130 -17.52 -13.53 2.29
C LYS A 130 -16.12 -12.94 2.44
N TYR A 131 -15.17 -13.26 1.55
CA TYR A 131 -13.83 -12.70 1.52
C TYR A 131 -13.85 -11.23 1.14
N PHE A 132 -14.46 -10.87 0.00
CA PHE A 132 -14.60 -9.46 -0.40
C PHE A 132 -15.40 -8.66 0.63
N LYS A 133 -16.46 -9.24 1.19
CA LYS A 133 -17.20 -8.63 2.30
C LYS A 133 -16.26 -8.21 3.44
N LYS A 134 -15.46 -9.15 3.95
CA LYS A 134 -14.55 -8.89 5.09
C LYS A 134 -13.50 -7.85 4.75
N VAL A 135 -12.91 -7.92 3.57
CA VAL A 135 -11.87 -6.96 3.13
C VAL A 135 -12.45 -5.56 2.99
N ILE A 136 -13.62 -5.42 2.37
CA ILE A 136 -14.28 -4.13 2.17
C ILE A 136 -14.79 -3.56 3.51
N ASP A 137 -15.34 -4.40 4.40
CA ASP A 137 -15.75 -3.95 5.75
C ASP A 137 -14.58 -3.33 6.52
N GLU A 138 -13.41 -3.98 6.50
CA GLU A 138 -12.18 -3.47 7.12
C GLU A 138 -11.69 -2.17 6.47
N ILE A 139 -11.71 -2.09 5.14
CA ILE A 139 -11.31 -0.89 4.41
C ILE A 139 -12.23 0.28 4.78
N GLN A 140 -13.54 0.08 4.75
CA GLN A 140 -14.53 1.11 5.06
C GLN A 140 -14.42 1.62 6.49
N GLN A 141 -14.24 0.72 7.46
CA GLN A 141 -14.06 1.10 8.86
C GLN A 141 -12.73 1.82 9.12
N LYS A 142 -11.64 1.37 8.49
CA LYS A 142 -10.31 1.99 8.67
C LYS A 142 -10.15 3.33 7.97
N LEU A 143 -10.68 3.44 6.76
CA LEU A 143 -10.60 4.66 5.95
C LEU A 143 -11.79 5.60 6.17
N GLN A 144 -12.79 5.17 6.94
CA GLN A 144 -14.04 5.90 7.18
C GLN A 144 -14.69 6.36 5.86
N CYS A 145 -14.80 5.44 4.91
CA CYS A 145 -15.44 5.64 3.61
C CYS A 145 -16.56 4.61 3.39
N CYS A 146 -17.44 4.86 2.43
CA CYS A 146 -18.53 3.94 2.10
C CYS A 146 -18.72 3.87 0.58
N GLY A 147 -18.66 2.65 0.03
CA GLY A 147 -18.79 2.39 -1.40
C GLY A 147 -17.54 2.76 -2.21
N ALA A 148 -17.67 2.75 -3.53
CA ALA A 148 -16.61 3.14 -4.45
C ALA A 148 -16.66 4.64 -4.75
N ASP A 149 -17.86 5.17 -4.97
CA ASP A 149 -18.19 6.57 -5.14
C ASP A 149 -19.08 7.08 -4.00
N SER A 150 -20.07 6.29 -3.58
CA SER A 150 -21.03 6.65 -2.53
C SER A 150 -21.66 5.42 -1.88
N SER A 151 -22.28 5.60 -0.72
CA SER A 151 -23.10 4.59 -0.05
C SER A 151 -24.19 3.98 -0.93
N ALA A 152 -24.66 4.72 -1.95
CA ALA A 152 -25.61 4.24 -2.95
C ALA A 152 -25.09 3.05 -3.79
N ASP A 153 -23.79 2.80 -3.84
CA ASP A 153 -23.21 1.70 -4.62
C ASP A 153 -23.65 0.31 -4.12
N TYR A 154 -24.07 0.20 -2.85
CA TYR A 154 -24.62 -1.04 -2.27
C TYR A 154 -26.13 -1.21 -2.46
N GLY A 155 -26.82 -0.16 -2.93
CA GLY A 155 -28.28 -0.04 -2.79
C GLY A 155 -28.71 0.36 -1.39
N VAL A 156 -30.01 0.24 -1.09
CA VAL A 156 -30.60 0.65 0.20
C VAL A 156 -31.12 -0.61 0.93
N PRO A 157 -30.75 -0.84 2.21
CA PRO A 157 -29.81 -0.08 3.04
C PRO A 157 -28.33 -0.46 2.78
N PRO A 158 -27.38 0.48 3.00
CA PRO A 158 -25.94 0.21 2.95
C PRO A 158 -25.49 -0.74 4.10
N PRO A 159 -24.33 -1.38 3.97
CA PRO A 159 -23.82 -2.29 5.01
C PRO A 159 -23.49 -1.56 6.30
N GLU A 160 -23.59 -2.26 7.44
CA GLU A 160 -23.26 -1.71 8.77
C GLU A 160 -21.83 -1.17 8.87
N SER A 161 -20.92 -1.71 8.06
CA SER A 161 -19.54 -1.25 7.96
C SER A 161 -19.38 0.16 7.38
N CYS A 162 -20.45 0.80 6.91
CA CYS A 162 -20.48 2.21 6.50
C CYS A 162 -20.85 3.19 7.62
N THR A 163 -21.15 2.69 8.81
CA THR A 163 -21.62 3.48 9.95
C THR A 163 -20.60 3.43 11.08
N LYS A 164 -20.44 4.54 11.81
CA LYS A 164 -19.70 4.58 13.08
C LYS A 164 -20.51 5.40 14.10
N ASP A 165 -20.72 4.85 15.29
CA ASP A 165 -21.51 5.47 16.37
C ASP A 165 -22.93 5.90 15.91
N GLY A 166 -23.53 5.14 15.01
CA GLY A 166 -24.87 5.44 14.46
C GLY A 166 -24.93 6.53 13.39
N LYS A 167 -23.79 7.10 12.95
CA LYS A 167 -23.71 8.06 11.84
C LYS A 167 -23.03 7.47 10.62
N LEU A 168 -23.48 7.83 9.41
CA LEU A 168 -22.84 7.38 8.18
C LEU A 168 -21.52 8.13 7.93
N PHE A 169 -20.53 7.44 7.37
CA PHE A 169 -19.25 8.06 7.04
C PHE A 169 -19.35 9.24 6.08
N GLU A 170 -20.33 9.22 5.16
CA GLU A 170 -20.56 10.29 4.19
C GLU A 170 -21.00 11.60 4.88
N GLU A 171 -21.77 11.50 5.97
CA GLU A 171 -22.19 12.65 6.81
C GLU A 171 -21.00 13.21 7.61
N LEU A 172 -20.15 12.32 8.15
CA LEU A 172 -18.95 12.72 8.89
C LEU A 172 -17.92 13.42 7.98
N ARG A 173 -17.73 12.95 6.74
CA ARG A 173 -16.85 13.59 5.76
C ARG A 173 -17.33 15.00 5.41
N ASN A 174 -18.62 15.19 5.20
CA ASN A 174 -19.19 16.51 4.90
C ASN A 174 -19.06 17.48 6.10
N GLN A 175 -19.14 17.01 7.35
CA GLN A 175 -18.84 17.84 8.52
C GLN A 175 -17.35 18.21 8.63
N ASN A 176 -16.45 17.31 8.23
CA ASN A 176 -15.01 17.55 8.28
C ASN A 176 -14.52 18.45 7.14
N GLU A 177 -15.13 18.36 5.95
CA GLU A 177 -14.85 19.21 4.79
C GLU A 177 -15.22 20.69 5.07
N SER A 178 -16.26 20.95 5.88
CA SER A 178 -16.58 22.30 6.37
C SER A 178 -15.56 22.88 7.37
N LEU A 179 -14.65 22.07 7.91
CA LEU A 179 -13.52 22.49 8.76
C LEU A 179 -12.17 22.57 8.02
N LEU A 180 -12.12 22.13 6.75
CA LEU A 180 -10.90 22.09 5.94
C LEU A 180 -10.57 23.34 5.08
N PRO A 181 -11.37 24.43 4.97
CA PRO A 181 -10.90 25.61 4.22
C PRO A 181 -9.81 26.41 4.96
N ASP A 182 -9.56 26.16 6.26
CA ASP A 182 -8.69 27.04 7.07
C ASP A 182 -7.22 26.58 7.20
N MET A 183 -6.86 25.33 6.87
CA MET A 183 -5.49 24.83 7.09
C MET A 183 -4.58 24.88 5.86
N PHE A 184 -5.12 24.83 4.63
CA PHE A 184 -4.29 24.82 3.41
C PHE A 184 -3.93 26.23 2.89
N ASN A 185 -4.62 27.27 3.36
CA ASN A 185 -4.37 28.66 2.92
C ASN A 185 -3.23 29.35 3.68
N TYR A 186 -2.86 28.87 4.88
CA TYR A 186 -1.84 29.53 5.71
C TYR A 186 -0.40 29.15 5.33
N HIS A 187 -0.18 27.98 4.70
CA HIS A 187 1.18 27.47 4.45
C HIS A 187 1.75 27.77 3.04
N LEU A 188 0.95 28.35 2.13
CA LEU A 188 1.39 28.73 0.77
C LEU A 188 1.61 30.24 0.57
N LEU A 189 1.22 31.09 1.54
CA LEU A 189 1.35 32.56 1.43
C LEU A 189 2.50 33.17 2.25
N ASP A 190 3.19 32.40 3.10
CA ASP A 190 4.39 32.84 3.83
C ASP A 190 5.71 32.32 3.23
N ALA A 191 5.66 31.74 2.01
CA ALA A 191 6.82 31.18 1.31
C ALA A 191 7.06 31.80 -0.09
N VAL A 192 6.49 32.97 -0.36
CA VAL A 192 6.84 33.84 -1.51
C VAL A 192 7.22 35.22 -1.00
#